data_AF-V9LG34-F1
#
_entry.id   AF-V9LG34-F1
#
_cell.length_a   1.000
_cell.length_b   1.000
_cell.length_c   1.000
_cell.angle_alpha   90.00
_cell.angle_beta   90.00
_cell.angle_gamma   90.00
#
_symmetry.space_group_name_H-M   'P 1'
#
loop_
_entity.id
_entity.type
_entity.pdbx_description
1 polymer ?
#
loop_
_entity_poly.entity_id
_entity_poly.type
_entity_poly.pdbx_seq_one_letter_code
_entity_poly.pdbx_strand_id
1 'polypeptide(L)'
;QASVSHTPVSGYDGPPTGLSSAPSGPAWQGRCIGTPKIRLVEFSAFMEQQRDPESYNKHLFVHIGQSSPSYNDALLESVDIRQIYDKFPEKKGGLKELFEKGTPNTFFLVKFWADLSINIQDDAGMFYGVTSQYESAENMTVTCSSKVCSFGKQVVEKVETEYARFENGRFVYRIHRSPMCEYLINFIHKLKQLPA
;
A
#
# COMPACT_ATOMS: atom_id res chain seq x y z
N GLN A 1 44.53 49.63 -42.13
CA GLN A 1 43.73 48.87 -43.10
C GLN A 1 43.64 47.44 -42.57
N ALA A 2 42.51 46.80 -42.31
CA ALA A 2 41.12 47.14 -42.61
C ALA A 2 40.21 46.62 -41.48
N SER A 3 39.18 47.40 -41.18
CA SER A 3 38.00 47.04 -40.40
C SER A 3 36.98 46.41 -41.34
N VAL A 4 36.26 45.36 -40.91
CA VAL A 4 34.97 44.99 -41.52
C VAL A 4 34.01 44.55 -40.42
N SER A 5 32.80 45.07 -40.51
CA SER A 5 31.69 44.98 -39.57
C SER A 5 30.43 44.38 -40.25
N HIS A 6 29.65 43.64 -39.44
CA HIS A 6 28.21 43.29 -39.53
C HIS A 6 27.64 42.42 -40.68
N THR A 7 26.92 41.36 -40.30
CA THR A 7 25.42 41.30 -40.28
C THR A 7 24.91 39.97 -39.68
N PRO A 8 23.81 39.95 -38.89
CA PRO A 8 23.15 38.72 -38.47
C PRO A 8 22.05 38.32 -39.47
N VAL A 9 22.01 37.05 -39.87
CA VAL A 9 20.92 36.49 -40.66
C VAL A 9 19.89 35.84 -39.74
N SER A 10 18.66 36.34 -39.84
CA SER A 10 17.46 35.82 -39.18
C SER A 10 17.09 34.46 -39.77
N GLY A 11 17.09 33.41 -38.95
CA GLY A 11 16.57 32.09 -39.29
C GLY A 11 15.40 31.76 -38.38
N TYR A 12 14.21 31.68 -38.96
CA TYR A 12 13.01 31.07 -38.35
C TYR A 12 13.31 29.59 -38.13
N ASP A 13 13.29 29.13 -36.87
CA ASP A 13 13.09 27.73 -36.54
C ASP A 13 11.92 27.65 -35.55
N GLY A 14 10.93 26.83 -35.89
CA GLY A 14 9.65 26.75 -35.19
C GLY A 14 9.76 26.29 -33.74
N PRO A 15 8.68 26.38 -32.95
CA PRO A 15 8.69 25.91 -31.58
C PRO A 15 9.02 24.40 -31.59
N PRO A 16 9.95 23.93 -30.73
CA PRO A 16 10.19 22.51 -30.62
C PRO A 16 8.89 21.88 -30.14
N THR A 17 8.28 21.05 -30.99
CA THR A 17 7.28 20.07 -30.59
C THR A 17 7.88 19.29 -29.44
N GLY A 18 7.44 19.61 -28.21
CA GLY A 18 7.89 18.98 -27.00
C GLY A 18 7.66 17.48 -27.13
N LEU A 19 8.75 16.76 -27.40
CA LEU A 19 8.84 15.33 -27.18
C LEU A 19 8.34 15.09 -25.76
N SER A 20 7.17 14.46 -25.64
CA SER A 20 6.67 13.98 -24.35
C SER A 20 7.80 13.18 -23.71
N SER A 21 8.41 13.74 -22.68
CA SER A 21 9.48 13.08 -21.93
C SER A 21 8.95 11.72 -21.49
N ALA A 22 9.55 10.64 -22.00
CA ALA A 22 9.23 9.31 -21.51
C ALA A 22 9.36 9.33 -19.97
N PRO A 23 8.40 8.75 -19.23
CA PRO A 23 8.46 8.75 -17.77
C PRO A 23 9.79 8.15 -17.32
N SER A 24 10.61 8.94 -16.63
CA SER A 24 12.01 8.63 -16.31
C SER A 24 12.17 7.61 -15.18
N GLY A 25 11.09 6.97 -14.73
CA GLY A 25 11.08 6.05 -13.60
C GLY A 25 10.16 4.85 -13.83
N PRO A 26 10.24 3.79 -13.00
CA PRO A 26 9.44 2.59 -13.18
C PRO A 26 7.93 2.86 -13.19
N ALA A 27 7.17 2.03 -13.91
CA ALA A 27 5.71 2.16 -14.07
C ALA A 27 4.92 2.20 -12.73
N TRP A 28 5.46 1.67 -11.63
CA TRP A 28 4.80 1.73 -10.33
C TRP A 28 4.99 3.06 -9.59
N GLN A 29 5.98 3.87 -9.97
CA GLN A 29 6.37 5.06 -9.21
C GLN A 29 5.28 6.13 -9.32
N GLY A 30 4.80 6.58 -8.15
CA GLY A 30 3.67 7.51 -8.03
C GLY A 30 2.30 6.91 -8.36
N ARG A 31 2.22 5.62 -8.67
CA ARG A 31 1.00 4.91 -9.09
C ARG A 31 0.65 3.73 -8.17
N CYS A 32 1.64 3.20 -7.45
CA CYS A 32 1.47 2.12 -6.49
C CYS A 32 1.94 2.51 -5.09
N ILE A 33 1.57 1.69 -4.10
CA ILE A 33 2.03 1.88 -2.72
C ILE A 33 3.45 1.35 -2.64
N GLY A 34 4.42 2.26 -2.60
CA GLY A 34 5.80 1.86 -2.56
C GLY A 34 6.77 3.03 -2.59
N THR A 35 7.97 2.71 -2.14
CA THR A 35 9.13 3.59 -2.13
C THR A 35 10.18 3.03 -3.09
N PRO A 36 11.26 3.76 -3.40
CA PRO A 36 12.38 3.21 -4.16
C PRO A 36 13.00 1.94 -3.55
N LYS A 37 12.89 1.75 -2.23
CA LYS A 37 13.46 0.60 -1.53
C LYS A 37 12.52 -0.60 -1.48
N ILE A 38 11.25 -0.38 -1.21
CA ILE A 38 10.26 -1.44 -0.99
C ILE A 38 8.89 -1.03 -1.49
N ARG A 39 8.18 -1.97 -2.10
CA ARG A 39 6.84 -1.77 -2.68
C ARG A 39 5.88 -2.84 -2.19
N LEU A 40 4.64 -2.45 -1.92
CA LEU A 40 3.54 -3.37 -1.69
C LEU A 40 3.11 -4.00 -3.01
N VAL A 41 3.00 -5.32 -3.04
CA VAL A 41 2.55 -6.10 -4.19
C VAL A 41 1.12 -6.58 -3.99
N GLU A 42 0.84 -7.11 -2.80
CA GLU A 42 -0.46 -7.62 -2.45
C GLU A 42 -0.76 -7.36 -0.98
N PHE A 43 -2.00 -7.01 -0.68
CA PHE A 43 -2.55 -7.03 0.67
C PHE A 43 -3.96 -7.61 0.61
N SER A 44 -4.27 -8.60 1.44
CA SER A 44 -5.63 -9.09 1.60
C SER A 44 -5.94 -9.36 3.06
N ALA A 45 -7.13 -8.98 3.48
CA ALA A 45 -7.74 -9.44 4.72
C ALA A 45 -8.94 -10.30 4.34
N PHE A 46 -9.00 -11.51 4.88
CA PHE A 46 -9.90 -12.54 4.38
C PHE A 46 -10.41 -13.43 5.49
N MET A 47 -11.50 -14.13 5.18
CA MET A 47 -11.97 -15.28 5.94
C MET A 47 -11.94 -16.51 5.04
N GLU A 48 -11.59 -17.64 5.61
CA GLU A 48 -11.68 -18.95 4.97
C GLU A 48 -12.54 -19.87 5.80
N GLN A 49 -13.45 -20.58 5.11
CA GLN A 49 -14.21 -21.67 5.67
C GLN A 49 -13.73 -22.97 5.05
N GLN A 50 -13.23 -23.90 5.88
CA GLN A 50 -13.03 -25.27 5.43
C GLN A 50 -14.39 -25.91 5.19
N ARG A 51 -14.69 -26.28 3.93
CA ARG A 51 -15.92 -27.01 3.60
C ARG A 51 -15.65 -28.52 3.60
N ASP A 52 -14.53 -28.92 3.00
CA ASP A 52 -14.04 -30.30 2.92
C ASP A 52 -12.49 -30.32 3.08
N PRO A 53 -11.83 -31.47 3.31
CA PRO A 53 -10.37 -31.54 3.46
C PRO A 53 -9.56 -30.91 2.31
N GLU A 54 -10.14 -30.87 1.11
CA GLU A 54 -9.48 -30.37 -0.11
C GLU A 54 -10.00 -29.01 -0.60
N SER A 55 -11.04 -28.43 0.04
CA SER A 55 -11.71 -27.22 -0.45
C SER A 55 -11.98 -26.19 0.65
N TYR A 56 -11.48 -24.97 0.41
CA TYR A 56 -11.69 -23.81 1.26
C TYR A 56 -12.44 -22.74 0.47
N ASN A 57 -13.52 -22.20 1.05
CA ASN A 57 -14.13 -20.99 0.52
C ASN A 57 -13.38 -19.80 1.10
N LYS A 58 -12.80 -18.96 0.24
CA LYS A 58 -12.10 -17.74 0.65
C LYS A 58 -12.94 -16.52 0.30
N HIS A 59 -13.28 -15.74 1.33
CA HIS A 59 -13.93 -14.44 1.20
C HIS A 59 -12.92 -13.33 1.47
N LEU A 60 -12.83 -12.35 0.58
CA LEU A 60 -11.96 -11.20 0.75
C LEU A 60 -12.76 -10.04 1.34
N PHE A 61 -12.47 -9.64 2.57
CA PHE A 61 -13.04 -8.42 3.13
C PHE A 61 -12.47 -7.20 2.41
N VAL A 62 -11.15 -7.21 2.17
CA VAL A 62 -10.45 -6.19 1.40
C VAL A 62 -9.32 -6.82 0.60
N HIS A 63 -8.99 -6.23 -0.55
CA HIS A 63 -7.89 -6.66 -1.39
C HIS A 63 -7.23 -5.48 -2.09
N ILE A 64 -5.89 -5.48 -2.11
CA ILE A 64 -5.03 -4.66 -2.94
C ILE A 64 -4.18 -5.62 -3.77
N GLY A 65 -4.23 -5.48 -5.09
CA GLY A 65 -3.32 -6.17 -6.01
C GLY A 65 -2.59 -5.16 -6.88
N GLN A 66 -1.25 -5.17 -6.84
CA GLN A 66 -0.37 -4.26 -7.58
C GLN A 66 0.72 -5.02 -8.36
N SER A 67 0.44 -6.27 -8.76
CA SER A 67 1.41 -7.15 -9.43
C SER A 67 1.81 -6.68 -10.83
N SER A 68 0.94 -5.96 -11.54
CA SER A 68 1.15 -5.54 -12.93
C SER A 68 0.95 -4.02 -13.12
N PRO A 69 1.86 -3.19 -12.59
CA PRO A 69 1.76 -1.74 -12.73
C PRO A 69 1.98 -1.29 -14.17
N SER A 70 1.21 -0.30 -14.60
CA SER A 70 1.24 0.25 -15.97
C SER A 70 1.51 1.76 -15.97
N TYR A 71 2.22 2.25 -17.00
CA TYR A 71 2.40 3.70 -17.20
C TYR A 71 1.09 4.43 -17.47
N ASN A 72 0.06 3.69 -17.90
CA ASN A 72 -1.29 4.20 -18.13
C ASN A 72 -2.11 4.30 -16.83
N ASP A 73 -1.64 3.74 -15.72
CA ASP A 73 -2.33 3.89 -14.44
C ASP A 73 -2.26 5.35 -14.00
N ALA A 74 -3.34 5.85 -13.40
CA ALA A 74 -3.40 7.19 -12.86
C ALA A 74 -2.39 7.36 -11.71
N LEU A 75 -1.86 8.56 -11.58
CA LEU A 75 -1.07 8.92 -10.40
C LEU A 75 -1.96 8.91 -9.15
N LEU A 76 -1.36 8.54 -8.02
CA LEU A 76 -2.03 8.59 -6.72
C LEU A 76 -2.37 10.03 -6.35
N GLU A 77 -3.58 10.23 -5.85
CA GLU A 77 -4.03 11.52 -5.33
C GLU A 77 -3.36 11.83 -3.99
N SER A 78 -3.21 13.11 -3.68
CA SER A 78 -2.65 13.58 -2.41
C SER A 78 -3.75 13.93 -1.41
N VAL A 79 -3.58 13.51 -0.16
CA VAL A 79 -4.43 13.90 0.98
C VAL A 79 -3.58 14.67 1.99
N ASP A 80 -4.09 15.80 2.46
CA ASP A 80 -3.44 16.55 3.54
C ASP A 80 -3.49 15.74 4.84
N ILE A 81 -2.33 15.34 5.34
CA ILE A 81 -2.18 14.50 6.54
C ILE A 81 -2.82 15.13 7.79
N ARG A 82 -2.95 16.46 7.84
CA ARG A 82 -3.61 17.15 8.96
C ARG A 82 -5.07 16.76 9.11
N GLN A 83 -5.71 16.32 8.03
CA GLN A 83 -7.12 15.88 8.03
C GLN A 83 -7.34 14.54 8.74
N ILE A 84 -6.28 13.77 8.99
CA ILE A 84 -6.39 12.41 9.55
C ILE A 84 -5.68 12.24 10.89
N TYR A 85 -4.99 13.26 11.42
CA TYR A 85 -4.23 13.12 12.67
C TYR A 85 -5.06 12.58 13.84
N ASP A 86 -6.30 13.03 13.98
CA ASP A 86 -7.21 12.61 15.05
C ASP A 86 -7.65 11.14 14.95
N LYS A 87 -7.40 10.47 13.80
CA LYS A 87 -7.72 9.06 13.57
C LYS A 87 -6.57 8.11 13.94
N PHE A 88 -5.36 8.64 14.18
CA PHE A 88 -4.16 7.85 14.46
C PHE A 88 -3.52 8.24 15.81
N PRO A 89 -2.62 7.41 16.38
CA PRO A 89 -1.94 7.74 17.62
C PRO A 89 -1.18 9.08 17.53
N GLU A 90 -1.41 9.95 18.51
CA GLU A 90 -0.79 11.29 18.58
C GLU A 90 0.44 11.36 19.50
N LYS A 91 0.62 10.34 20.35
CA LYS A 91 1.73 10.26 21.32
C LYS A 91 3.04 9.90 20.63
N LYS A 92 4.11 9.71 21.43
CA LYS A 92 5.42 9.28 20.95
C LYS A 92 5.31 8.05 20.04
N GLY A 93 5.92 8.11 18.86
CA GLY A 93 5.80 7.09 17.81
C GLY A 93 4.49 7.14 17.02
N GLY A 94 3.73 8.23 17.15
CA GLY A 94 2.48 8.49 16.47
C GLY A 94 2.65 9.04 15.05
N LEU A 95 1.55 9.15 14.31
CA LEU A 95 1.58 9.50 12.88
C LEU A 95 2.27 10.84 12.61
N LYS A 96 1.96 11.87 13.42
CA LYS A 96 2.55 13.21 13.28
C LYS A 96 4.08 13.16 13.43
N GLU A 97 4.58 12.54 14.50
CA GLU A 97 6.03 12.42 14.75
C GLU A 97 6.71 11.60 13.65
N LEU A 98 6.08 10.50 13.20
CA LEU A 98 6.61 9.68 12.12
C LEU A 98 6.70 10.46 10.80
N PHE A 99 5.66 11.23 10.47
CA PHE A 99 5.64 12.03 9.25
C PHE A 99 6.65 13.17 9.26
N GLU A 100 6.77 13.89 10.38
CA GLU A 100 7.73 14.98 10.54
C GLU A 100 9.19 14.52 10.48
N LYS A 101 9.48 13.29 10.93
CA LYS A 101 10.82 12.68 10.88
C LYS A 101 11.11 11.93 9.59
N GLY A 102 10.07 11.44 8.93
CA GLY A 102 10.17 10.60 7.74
C GLY A 102 10.35 11.42 6.46
N THR A 103 10.54 10.70 5.35
CA THR A 103 10.64 11.33 4.03
C THR A 103 9.23 11.57 3.46
N PRO A 104 8.91 12.75 2.89
CA PRO A 104 7.56 13.09 2.42
C PRO A 104 6.89 12.18 1.37
N ASN A 105 7.55 11.13 0.87
CA ASN A 105 7.04 10.18 -0.14
C ASN A 105 6.99 8.72 0.34
N THR A 106 6.96 8.50 1.66
CA THR A 106 6.90 7.15 2.25
C THR A 106 5.61 6.89 3.02
N PHE A 107 4.63 7.80 2.92
CA PHE A 107 3.36 7.74 3.61
C PHE A 107 2.22 7.64 2.60
N PHE A 108 1.32 6.69 2.85
CA PHE A 108 0.19 6.39 1.98
C PHE A 108 -1.07 6.27 2.84
N LEU A 109 -2.19 6.75 2.31
CA LEU A 109 -3.52 6.55 2.89
C LEU A 109 -4.33 5.65 1.96
N VAL A 110 -4.87 4.56 2.50
CA VAL A 110 -5.79 3.68 1.78
C VAL A 110 -7.17 3.79 2.41
N LYS A 111 -8.18 4.08 1.60
CA LYS A 111 -9.58 4.03 1.99
C LYS A 111 -10.20 2.75 1.42
N PHE A 112 -10.60 1.83 2.30
CA PHE A 112 -11.29 0.61 1.89
C PHE A 112 -12.80 0.75 1.94
N TRP A 113 -13.46 0.06 1.01
CA TRP A 113 -14.84 -0.37 1.14
C TRP A 113 -14.79 -1.87 1.38
N ALA A 114 -15.00 -2.27 2.64
CA ALA A 114 -14.90 -3.68 3.02
C ALA A 114 -16.17 -4.45 2.61
N ASP A 115 -16.00 -5.61 2.01
CA ASP A 115 -17.10 -6.50 1.67
C ASP A 115 -17.49 -7.36 2.89
N LEU A 116 -18.65 -7.05 3.49
CA LEU A 116 -19.22 -7.78 4.62
C LEU A 116 -20.39 -8.69 4.22
N SER A 117 -20.58 -8.95 2.93
CA SER A 117 -21.75 -9.65 2.37
C SER A 117 -21.78 -11.16 2.65
N ILE A 118 -20.67 -11.76 3.12
CA ILE A 118 -20.62 -13.19 3.42
C ILE A 118 -21.62 -13.59 4.51
N ASN A 119 -22.36 -14.68 4.32
CA ASN A 119 -23.22 -15.23 5.36
C ASN A 119 -22.38 -16.11 6.32
N ILE A 120 -22.19 -15.67 7.57
CA ILE A 120 -21.49 -16.45 8.60
C ILE A 120 -22.59 -17.19 9.35
N GLN A 121 -22.87 -18.44 8.96
CA GLN A 121 -23.92 -19.24 9.58
C GLN A 121 -23.41 -20.10 10.74
N ASP A 122 -22.11 -20.40 10.78
CA ASP A 122 -21.47 -21.22 11.81
C ASP A 122 -20.01 -20.76 11.99
N ASP A 123 -19.55 -20.56 13.23
CA ASP A 123 -18.16 -20.14 13.51
C ASP A 123 -17.18 -21.33 13.49
N ALA A 124 -17.70 -22.57 13.48
CA ALA A 124 -16.87 -23.77 13.42
C ALA A 124 -16.08 -23.85 12.11
N GLY A 125 -14.75 -23.95 12.21
CA GLY A 125 -13.86 -24.13 11.05
C GLY A 125 -13.52 -22.84 10.28
N MET A 126 -13.78 -21.67 10.86
CA MET A 126 -13.44 -20.37 10.25
C MET A 126 -12.03 -19.91 10.59
N PHE A 127 -11.30 -19.48 9.58
CA PHE A 127 -10.00 -18.84 9.73
C PHE A 127 -10.04 -17.40 9.22
N TYR A 128 -9.66 -16.44 10.06
CA TYR A 128 -9.55 -15.04 9.69
C TYR A 128 -8.08 -14.66 9.58
N GLY A 129 -7.66 -14.23 8.39
CA GLY A 129 -6.25 -14.04 8.06
C GLY A 129 -5.98 -12.75 7.31
N VAL A 130 -4.74 -12.30 7.44
CA VAL A 130 -4.14 -11.24 6.62
C VAL A 130 -2.97 -11.85 5.87
N THR A 131 -2.90 -11.59 4.56
CA THR A 131 -1.72 -11.87 3.75
C THR A 131 -1.21 -10.56 3.17
N SER A 132 0.10 -10.34 3.25
CA SER A 132 0.74 -9.23 2.54
C SER A 132 2.04 -9.67 1.89
N GLN A 133 2.31 -9.11 0.71
CA GLN A 133 3.52 -9.35 -0.06
C GLN A 133 4.17 -8.01 -0.42
N TYR A 134 5.49 -7.95 -0.23
CA TYR A 134 6.31 -6.81 -0.60
C TYR A 134 7.48 -7.25 -1.48
N GLU A 135 7.98 -6.31 -2.28
CA GLU A 135 9.14 -6.51 -3.16
C GLU A 135 10.17 -5.41 -2.99
N SER A 136 11.44 -5.77 -3.11
CA SER A 136 12.61 -4.90 -3.01
C SER A 136 13.68 -5.28 -4.04
N ALA A 137 14.52 -4.32 -4.42
CA ALA A 137 15.75 -4.57 -5.16
C ALA A 137 16.93 -4.96 -4.25
N GLU A 138 16.85 -4.62 -2.96
CA GLU A 138 17.88 -4.86 -1.95
C GLU A 138 17.46 -5.95 -0.97
N ASN A 139 18.42 -6.78 -0.54
CA ASN A 139 18.21 -7.75 0.53
C ASN A 139 18.27 -7.05 1.89
N MET A 140 17.12 -6.87 2.52
CA MET A 140 16.97 -6.31 3.86
C MET A 140 16.17 -7.24 4.77
N THR A 141 16.18 -6.96 6.07
CA THR A 141 15.21 -7.49 7.03
C THR A 141 14.09 -6.47 7.20
N VAL A 142 12.84 -6.90 7.08
CA VAL A 142 11.67 -6.02 7.17
C VAL A 142 10.91 -6.32 8.46
N THR A 143 10.68 -5.28 9.27
CA THR A 143 9.78 -5.38 10.42
C THR A 143 8.51 -4.60 10.12
N CYS A 144 7.38 -5.29 10.07
CA CYS A 144 6.05 -4.72 9.90
C CYS A 144 5.39 -4.53 11.27
N SER A 145 5.02 -3.29 11.61
CA SER A 145 4.17 -2.99 12.77
C SER A 145 2.77 -2.62 12.28
N SER A 146 1.78 -3.44 12.65
CA SER A 146 0.36 -3.25 12.35
C SER A 146 -0.37 -2.84 13.62
N LYS A 147 -0.88 -1.61 13.66
CA LYS A 147 -1.57 -1.04 14.82
C LYS A 147 -3.05 -0.85 14.53
N VAL A 148 -3.90 -1.47 15.34
CA VAL A 148 -5.35 -1.24 15.31
C VAL A 148 -5.66 -0.09 16.25
N CYS A 149 -6.39 0.90 15.74
CA CYS A 149 -6.72 2.12 16.47
C CYS A 149 -8.24 2.28 16.61
N SER A 150 -8.68 2.77 17.78
CA SER A 150 -10.07 3.17 18.05
C SER A 150 -10.05 4.58 18.62
N PHE A 151 -10.79 5.51 17.99
CA PHE A 151 -10.79 6.94 18.34
C PHE A 151 -9.37 7.53 18.49
N GLY A 152 -8.49 7.27 17.54
CA GLY A 152 -7.10 7.76 17.54
C GLY A 152 -6.17 7.07 18.55
N LYS A 153 -6.64 6.07 19.32
CA LYS A 153 -5.82 5.37 20.32
C LYS A 153 -5.49 3.97 19.86
N GLN A 154 -4.23 3.56 20.03
CA GLN A 154 -3.78 2.19 19.80
C GLN A 154 -4.47 1.24 20.77
N VAL A 155 -5.12 0.21 20.24
CA VAL A 155 -5.80 -0.86 20.99
C VAL A 155 -4.95 -2.12 21.04
N VAL A 156 -4.39 -2.50 19.88
CA VAL A 156 -3.50 -3.66 19.75
C VAL A 156 -2.46 -3.36 18.67
N GLU A 157 -1.28 -3.96 18.83
CA GLU A 157 -0.19 -3.90 17.86
C GLU A 157 0.32 -5.31 17.62
N LYS A 158 0.55 -5.64 16.35
CA LYS A 158 1.21 -6.86 15.92
C LYS A 158 2.50 -6.48 15.20
N VAL A 159 3.61 -7.07 15.62
CA VAL A 159 4.92 -6.86 15.01
C VAL A 159 5.40 -8.18 14.41
N GLU A 160 5.70 -8.16 13.12
CA GLU A 160 6.14 -9.32 12.34
C GLU A 160 7.45 -8.98 11.64
N THR A 161 8.44 -9.87 11.71
CA THR A 161 9.74 -9.69 11.05
C THR A 161 9.88 -10.70 9.93
N GLU A 162 10.08 -10.20 8.72
CA GLU A 162 10.20 -10.97 7.50
C GLU A 162 11.62 -10.88 6.91
N TYR A 163 12.05 -12.01 6.36
CA TYR A 163 13.33 -12.15 5.69
C TYR A 163 13.10 -12.33 4.19
N ALA A 164 14.03 -11.82 3.40
CA ALA A 164 13.93 -11.83 1.95
C ALA A 164 13.99 -13.25 1.38
N ARG A 165 13.19 -13.51 0.35
CA ARG A 165 13.36 -14.64 -0.58
C ARG A 165 13.65 -14.08 -1.96
N PHE A 166 14.70 -14.56 -2.62
CA PHE A 166 15.04 -14.08 -3.96
C PHE A 166 14.22 -14.84 -5.02
N GLU A 167 13.36 -14.13 -5.74
CA GLU A 167 12.43 -14.68 -6.73
C GLU A 167 12.37 -13.73 -7.94
N ASN A 168 12.50 -14.26 -9.16
CA ASN A 168 12.37 -13.48 -10.41
C ASN A 168 13.20 -12.17 -10.44
N GLY A 169 14.41 -12.19 -9.90
CA GLY A 169 15.30 -11.02 -9.90
C GLY A 169 14.99 -9.98 -8.82
N ARG A 170 14.07 -10.26 -7.88
CA ARG A 170 13.73 -9.36 -6.77
C ARG A 170 13.74 -10.10 -5.44
N PHE A 171 13.88 -9.33 -4.36
CA PHE A 171 13.71 -9.83 -2.99
C PHE A 171 12.25 -9.66 -2.58
N VAL A 172 11.60 -10.78 -2.23
CA VAL A 172 10.19 -10.86 -1.87
C VAL A 172 10.05 -11.14 -0.36
N TYR A 173 9.10 -10.46 0.27
CA TYR A 173 8.74 -10.60 1.68
C TYR A 173 7.27 -10.97 1.78
N ARG A 174 6.93 -12.02 2.55
CA ARG A 174 5.55 -12.53 2.62
C ARG A 174 5.13 -12.81 4.05
N ILE A 175 4.24 -11.96 4.57
CA ILE A 175 3.45 -12.29 5.75
C ILE A 175 2.26 -13.10 5.22
N HIS A 176 2.32 -14.43 5.39
CA HIS A 176 1.34 -15.34 4.80
C HIS A 176 0.38 -15.89 5.85
N ARG A 177 -0.94 -15.74 5.61
CA ARG A 177 -2.00 -16.25 6.50
C ARG A 177 -1.76 -15.86 7.96
N SER A 178 -1.38 -14.60 8.18
CA SER A 178 -1.17 -14.08 9.52
C SER A 178 -2.53 -13.98 10.23
N PRO A 179 -2.73 -14.64 11.39
CA PRO A 179 -4.04 -14.68 12.02
C PRO A 179 -4.45 -13.30 12.51
N MET A 180 -5.70 -12.92 12.24
CA MET A 180 -6.30 -11.73 12.85
C MET A 180 -6.44 -11.93 14.35
N CYS A 181 -6.28 -10.86 15.12
CA CYS A 181 -6.51 -10.91 16.56
C CYS A 181 -8.01 -10.99 16.86
N GLU A 182 -8.33 -11.55 18.03
CA GLU A 182 -9.72 -11.71 18.49
C GLU A 182 -10.51 -10.41 18.48
N TYR A 183 -9.86 -9.29 18.81
CA TYR A 183 -10.48 -7.96 18.75
C TYR A 183 -11.03 -7.64 17.35
N LEU A 184 -10.28 -7.91 16.28
CA LEU A 184 -10.71 -7.64 14.90
C LEU A 184 -11.80 -8.60 14.45
N ILE A 185 -11.70 -9.87 14.84
CA ILE A 185 -12.71 -10.89 14.52
C ILE A 185 -14.06 -10.50 15.15
N ASN A 186 -14.06 -10.22 16.46
CA ASN A 186 -15.24 -9.76 17.18
C ASN A 186 -15.80 -8.44 16.62
N PHE A 187 -14.94 -7.55 16.13
CA PHE A 187 -15.36 -6.30 15.49
C PHE A 187 -16.11 -6.57 14.18
N ILE A 188 -15.61 -7.46 13.33
CA ILE A 188 -16.29 -7.87 12.08
C ILE A 188 -17.66 -8.48 12.40
N HIS A 189 -17.74 -9.39 13.38
CA HIS A 189 -19.01 -9.99 13.79
C HIS A 189 -20.02 -8.93 14.25
N LYS A 190 -19.60 -7.97 15.07
CA LYS A 190 -20.47 -6.88 15.54
C LYS A 190 -20.94 -5.95 14.42
N LEU A 191 -20.06 -5.60 13.47
CA LEU A 191 -20.43 -4.75 12.34
C LEU A 191 -21.54 -5.37 11.49
N LYS A 192 -21.51 -6.69 11.30
CA LYS A 192 -22.52 -7.42 10.52
C LYS A 192 -23.90 -7.50 11.20
N GLN A 193 -23.96 -7.27 12.50
CA GLN A 193 -25.20 -7.27 13.28
C GLN A 193 -25.86 -5.88 13.34
N LEU A 194 -25.19 -4.85 12.80
CA LEU A 194 -25.76 -3.50 12.79
C LEU A 194 -27.02 -3.48 11.90
N PRO A 195 -28.09 -2.79 12.34
CA PRO A 195 -29.25 -2.58 11.48
C PRO A 195 -28.83 -1.76 10.26
N ALA A 196 -29.42 -2.10 9.11
CA ALA A 196 -29.32 -1.30 7.89
C ALA A 196 -30.13 -0.01 8.00
#